data_AF-V5ET49-F1
#
_entry.id   AF-V5ET49-F1
#
_cell.length_a   1.000
_cell.length_b   1.000
_cell.length_c   1.000
_cell.angle_alpha   90.00
_cell.angle_beta   90.00
_cell.angle_gamma   90.00
#
_symmetry.space_group_name_H-M   'P 1'
#
loop_
_entity.id
_entity.type
_entity.pdbx_description
1 polymer ?
#
loop_
_entity_poly.entity_id
_entity_poly.type
_entity_poly.pdbx_seq_one_letter_code
_entity_poly.pdbx_strand_id
1 'polypeptide(L)'
;MPYRIEYSANNRAACKGAKPCKGTKIKKGEMRLGTLVEIQGNQSFAYRHYGCITSQVIRNIKEKDGITDPVDLDGFEELIPADQAKLRRAFAEGHVAEEDIPDSARVKDDPESVEDADQKEAAEAVLPPSSASAESPTKKKRG
;
A
#
# COMPACT_ATOMS: atom_id res chain seq x y z
N MET A 1 -8.87 13.42 -9.47
CA MET A 1 -8.27 13.63 -8.14
C MET A 1 -7.29 12.50 -7.89
N PRO A 2 -5.99 12.78 -7.69
CA PRO A 2 -4.98 11.73 -7.55
C PRO A 2 -4.90 11.14 -6.13
N TYR A 3 -5.73 11.63 -5.19
CA TYR A 3 -5.84 11.08 -3.85
C TYR A 3 -7.29 10.73 -3.54
N ARG A 4 -7.49 9.64 -2.80
CA ARG A 4 -8.78 9.17 -2.29
C ARG A 4 -8.59 8.67 -0.86
N ILE A 5 -9.43 9.09 0.07
CA ILE A 5 -9.51 8.56 1.43
C ILE A 5 -10.69 7.60 1.53
N GLU A 6 -10.50 6.42 2.10
CA GLU A 6 -11.58 5.44 2.25
C GLU A 6 -11.30 4.42 3.36
N TYR A 7 -12.34 3.68 3.76
CA TYR A 7 -12.15 2.46 4.55
C TYR A 7 -11.77 1.30 3.63
N SER A 8 -10.79 0.51 4.07
CA SER A 8 -10.37 -0.67 3.33
C SER A 8 -11.51 -1.66 3.16
N ALA A 9 -11.90 -1.95 1.92
CA ALA A 9 -12.96 -2.93 1.65
C ALA A 9 -12.53 -4.39 1.92
N ASN A 10 -11.21 -4.68 1.89
CA ASN A 10 -10.65 -6.02 2.02
C ASN A 10 -9.21 -6.00 2.58
N ASN A 11 -8.62 -7.17 2.81
CA ASN A 11 -7.28 -7.34 3.40
C ASN A 11 -6.15 -7.50 2.34
N ARG A 12 -6.32 -6.98 1.12
CA ARG A 12 -5.37 -7.26 0.01
C ARG A 12 -4.26 -6.21 -0.10
N ALA A 13 -4.59 -4.95 0.14
CA ALA A 13 -3.66 -3.83 -0.01
C ALA A 13 -2.51 -3.92 0.99
N ALA A 14 -1.30 -3.64 0.50
CA ALA A 14 -0.10 -3.52 1.32
C ALA A 14 0.31 -2.06 1.40
N CYS A 15 0.68 -1.60 2.60
CA CYS A 15 1.04 -0.21 2.83
C CYS A 15 2.30 0.19 2.08
N LYS A 16 2.26 1.33 1.40
CA LYS A 16 3.40 1.97 0.73
C LYS A 16 4.07 3.05 1.58
N GLY A 17 3.85 3.02 2.90
CA GLY A 17 4.50 3.89 3.88
C GLY A 17 6.02 3.64 4.00
N ALA A 18 6.66 4.36 4.93
CA ALA A 18 8.04 4.09 5.31
C ALA A 18 8.16 2.76 6.09
N LYS A 19 9.36 2.19 6.20
CA LYS A 19 9.62 1.08 7.13
C LYS A 19 9.42 1.59 8.57
N PRO A 20 8.87 0.79 9.51
CA PRO A 20 8.52 -0.63 9.40
C PRO A 20 7.14 -0.92 8.76
N CYS A 21 6.31 0.10 8.53
CA CYS A 21 4.94 -0.02 8.00
C CYS A 21 4.89 -0.57 6.56
N LYS A 22 5.94 -0.31 5.77
CA LYS A 22 6.01 -0.70 4.35
C LYS A 22 5.79 -2.20 4.16
N GLY A 23 4.80 -2.56 3.34
CA GLY A 23 4.46 -3.95 3.02
C GLY A 23 3.44 -4.59 3.96
N THR A 24 3.17 -3.99 5.11
CA THR A 24 2.15 -4.50 6.04
C THR A 24 0.75 -4.41 5.44
N LYS A 25 -0.10 -5.39 5.74
CA LYS A 25 -1.46 -5.46 5.19
C LYS A 25 -2.36 -4.43 5.85
N ILE A 26 -3.16 -3.75 5.04
CA ILE A 26 -4.23 -2.86 5.50
C ILE A 26 -5.48 -3.71 5.67
N LYS A 27 -5.99 -3.83 6.90
CA LYS A 27 -7.13 -4.70 7.19
C LYS A 27 -8.45 -4.04 6.79
N LYS A 28 -9.48 -4.86 6.57
CA LYS A 28 -10.84 -4.43 6.25
C LYS A 28 -11.35 -3.50 7.36
N GLY A 29 -11.91 -2.37 6.97
CA GLY A 29 -12.42 -1.35 7.89
C GLY A 29 -11.35 -0.37 8.38
N GLU A 30 -10.06 -0.57 8.09
CA GLU A 30 -9.03 0.42 8.43
C GLU A 30 -9.07 1.60 7.46
N MET A 31 -8.94 2.82 7.98
CA MET A 31 -8.84 4.04 7.18
C MET A 31 -7.49 4.07 6.44
N ARG A 32 -7.56 4.32 5.13
CA ARG A 32 -6.39 4.34 4.23
C ARG A 32 -6.49 5.46 3.21
N LEU A 33 -5.32 5.98 2.81
CA LEU A 33 -5.19 6.93 1.70
C LEU A 33 -4.67 6.20 0.47
N GLY A 34 -5.43 6.27 -0.62
CA GLY A 34 -5.03 5.85 -1.95
C GLY A 34 -4.43 7.01 -2.73
N THR A 35 -3.27 6.79 -3.36
CA THR A 35 -2.70 7.68 -4.36
C THR A 35 -2.80 7.02 -5.72
N LEU A 36 -3.40 7.70 -6.69
CA LEU A 36 -3.51 7.24 -8.07
C LEU A 36 -2.10 7.18 -8.67
N VAL A 37 -1.73 6.00 -9.15
CA VAL A 37 -0.47 5.72 -9.82
C VAL A 37 -0.77 5.07 -11.17
N GLU A 38 -0.03 5.45 -12.19
CA GLU A 38 -0.13 4.84 -13.51
C GLU A 38 1.03 3.87 -13.72
N ILE A 39 0.71 2.63 -14.05
CA ILE A 39 1.67 1.56 -14.31
C ILE A 39 1.37 0.99 -15.69
N GLN A 40 2.27 1.22 -16.65
CA GLN A 40 2.14 0.71 -18.02
C GLN A 40 0.80 1.07 -18.69
N GLY A 41 0.34 2.32 -18.52
CA GLY A 41 -0.95 2.79 -19.07
C GLY A 41 -2.19 2.37 -18.27
N ASN A 42 -2.02 1.58 -17.20
CA ASN A 42 -3.11 1.20 -16.30
C ASN A 42 -3.07 2.03 -15.03
N GLN A 43 -4.17 2.67 -14.70
CA GLN A 43 -4.30 3.41 -13.44
C GLN A 43 -4.67 2.46 -12.29
N SER A 44 -3.97 2.59 -11.18
CA SER A 44 -4.18 1.82 -9.95
C SER A 44 -3.98 2.73 -8.75
N PHE A 45 -4.41 2.29 -7.56
CA PHE A 45 -4.17 3.03 -6.32
C PHE A 45 -3.06 2.38 -5.51
N ALA A 46 -2.07 3.18 -5.13
CA ALA A 46 -1.10 2.84 -4.12
C ALA A 46 -1.64 3.27 -2.75
N TYR A 47 -1.88 2.31 -1.85
CA TYR A 47 -2.48 2.57 -0.55
C TYR A 47 -1.45 2.73 0.56
N ARG A 48 -1.75 3.60 1.51
CA ARG A 48 -1.05 3.76 2.80
C ARG A 48 -2.06 3.70 3.94
N HIS A 49 -1.66 3.16 5.08
CA HIS A 49 -2.41 3.38 6.33
C HIS A 49 -2.52 4.88 6.57
N TYR A 50 -3.62 5.32 7.19
CA TYR A 50 -3.79 6.72 7.57
C TYR A 50 -2.60 7.25 8.39
N GLY A 51 -2.17 6.53 9.43
CA GLY A 51 -0.98 6.90 10.20
C GLY A 51 0.36 6.79 9.48
N CYS A 52 0.41 6.24 8.25
CA CYS A 52 1.62 6.20 7.42
C CYS A 52 1.60 7.31 6.34
N ILE A 53 0.67 8.27 6.43
CA ILE A 53 0.65 9.51 5.63
C ILE A 53 1.70 10.46 6.20
N THR A 54 2.63 10.90 5.34
CA THR A 54 3.68 11.84 5.74
C THR A 54 3.24 13.28 5.53
N SER A 55 3.90 14.22 6.20
CA SER A 55 3.69 15.66 5.99
C SER A 55 3.89 16.07 4.53
N GLN A 56 4.82 15.43 3.82
CA GLN A 56 5.03 15.64 2.40
C GLN A 56 3.82 15.25 1.55
N VAL A 57 3.09 14.19 1.92
CA VAL A 57 1.86 13.79 1.21
C VAL A 57 0.78 14.84 1.41
N ILE A 58 0.56 15.30 2.64
CA ILE A 58 -0.42 16.36 2.94
C ILE A 58 -0.08 17.65 2.21
N ARG A 59 1.22 18.01 2.18
CA ARG A 59 1.71 19.16 1.42
C ARG A 59 1.48 19.01 -0.08
N ASN A 60 1.73 17.83 -0.65
CA ASN A 60 1.45 17.58 -2.06
C ASN A 60 -0.04 17.73 -2.39
N ILE A 61 -0.93 17.22 -1.53
CA ILE A 61 -2.39 17.35 -1.72
C ILE A 61 -2.79 18.83 -1.76
N LYS A 62 -2.26 19.64 -0.83
CA LYS A 62 -2.55 21.08 -0.77
C LYS A 62 -1.96 21.86 -1.94
N GLU A 63 -0.67 21.68 -2.21
CA GLU A 63 0.06 22.51 -3.16
C GLU A 63 -0.13 22.07 -4.62
N LYS A 64 -0.20 20.76 -4.88
CA LYS A 64 -0.24 20.23 -6.26
C LYS A 64 -1.66 20.03 -6.76
N ASP A 65 -2.56 19.59 -5.89
CA ASP A 65 -3.97 19.38 -6.26
C ASP A 65 -4.87 20.55 -5.88
N GLY A 66 -4.35 21.54 -5.14
CA GLY A 66 -5.10 22.72 -4.71
C GLY A 66 -6.16 22.43 -3.65
N ILE A 67 -6.09 21.26 -2.99
CA ILE A 67 -7.06 20.84 -1.97
C ILE A 67 -6.64 21.45 -0.62
N THR A 68 -7.14 22.65 -0.33
CA THR A 68 -6.87 23.34 0.94
C THR A 68 -7.65 22.75 2.09
N ASP A 69 -8.89 22.34 1.81
CA ASP A 69 -9.82 21.78 2.77
C ASP A 69 -9.99 20.27 2.54
N PRO A 70 -9.95 19.45 3.60
CA PRO A 70 -10.10 18.00 3.46
C PRO A 70 -11.48 17.59 2.98
N VAL A 71 -12.47 18.49 3.01
CA VAL A 71 -13.83 18.26 2.50
C VAL A 71 -13.82 18.05 0.99
N ASP A 72 -12.88 18.67 0.28
CA ASP A 72 -12.74 18.53 -1.18
C ASP A 72 -11.95 17.27 -1.57
N LEU A 73 -11.49 16.48 -0.58
CA LEU A 73 -10.78 15.22 -0.83
C LEU A 73 -11.78 14.10 -1.16
N ASP A 74 -11.52 13.36 -2.23
CA ASP A 74 -12.34 12.22 -2.64
C ASP A 74 -12.51 11.20 -1.50
N GLY A 75 -13.76 10.87 -1.18
CA GLY A 75 -14.14 9.92 -0.11
C GLY A 75 -14.23 10.52 1.29
N PHE A 76 -14.03 11.83 1.49
CA PHE A 76 -14.19 12.48 2.80
C PHE A 76 -15.59 12.29 3.40
N GLU A 77 -16.62 12.45 2.57
CA GLU A 77 -18.03 12.35 2.98
C GLU A 77 -18.44 10.94 3.41
N GLU A 78 -17.71 9.91 2.95
CA GLU A 78 -17.96 8.50 3.29
C GLU A 78 -17.37 8.13 4.67
N LEU A 79 -16.54 8.98 5.26
CA LEU A 79 -15.93 8.75 6.58
C LEU A 79 -16.92 9.03 7.71
N ILE A 80 -16.75 8.33 8.84
CA ILE A 80 -17.51 8.65 10.06
C ILE A 80 -17.10 10.03 10.62
N PRO A 81 -17.98 10.75 11.34
CA PRO A 81 -17.68 12.09 11.85
C PRO A 81 -16.41 12.19 12.71
N ALA A 82 -16.08 11.12 13.45
CA ALA A 82 -14.86 11.06 14.26
C ALA A 82 -13.60 11.07 13.38
N ASP A 83 -13.56 10.30 12.29
CA ASP A 83 -12.41 10.23 11.38
C ASP A 83 -12.33 11.46 10.49
N GLN A 84 -13.47 12.05 10.11
CA GLN A 84 -13.51 13.37 9.47
C GLN A 84 -12.81 14.44 10.32
N ALA A 85 -13.06 14.43 11.64
CA ALA A 85 -12.40 15.36 12.56
C ALA A 85 -10.88 15.12 12.64
N LYS A 86 -10.43 13.86 12.62
CA LYS A 86 -9.00 13.52 12.57
C LYS A 86 -8.34 14.04 11.31
N LEU A 87 -8.95 13.80 10.15
CA LEU A 87 -8.41 14.26 8.86
C LEU A 87 -8.36 15.79 8.79
N ARG A 88 -9.34 16.49 9.37
CA ARG A 88 -9.30 17.96 9.54
C ARG A 88 -8.12 18.43 10.38
N ARG A 89 -7.87 17.77 11.52
CA ARG A 89 -6.69 18.08 12.36
C ARG A 89 -5.39 17.84 11.60
N ALA A 90 -5.28 16.69 10.92
CA ALA A 90 -4.07 16.37 10.16
C ALA A 90 -3.81 17.36 9.00
N PHE A 91 -4.87 17.84 8.33
CA PHE A 91 -4.73 18.91 7.34
C PHE A 91 -4.32 20.23 7.98
N ALA A 92 -4.89 20.62 9.13
CA ALA A 92 -4.52 21.86 9.81
C ALA A 92 -3.06 21.84 10.30
N GLU A 93 -2.63 20.74 10.92
CA GLU A 93 -1.29 20.56 11.48
C GLU A 93 -0.23 20.18 10.44
N GLY A 94 -0.67 19.72 9.26
CA GLY A 94 0.20 19.29 8.17
C GLY A 94 0.87 17.93 8.40
N HIS A 95 0.50 17.19 9.44
CA HIS A 95 0.97 15.84 9.75
C HIS A 95 -0.13 15.07 10.49
N VAL A 96 -0.05 13.73 10.49
CA VAL A 96 -0.98 12.89 11.25
C VAL A 96 -0.55 12.82 12.71
N ALA A 97 -1.51 12.83 13.64
CA ALA A 97 -1.25 12.70 15.07
C ALA A 97 -0.56 11.37 15.39
N GLU A 98 0.37 11.40 16.36
CA GLU A 98 1.14 10.21 16.76
C GLU A 98 0.26 9.06 17.30
N GLU A 99 -0.91 9.39 17.83
CA GLU A 99 -1.92 8.45 18.31
C GLU A 99 -2.53 7.60 17.19
N ASP A 100 -2.63 8.15 15.98
CA ASP A 100 -3.21 7.48 14.81
C ASP A 100 -2.16 6.69 13.99
N ILE A 101 -0.89 6.70 14.43
CA ILE A 101 0.17 5.89 13.84
C ILE A 101 -0.04 4.42 14.24
N PRO A 102 -0.27 3.50 13.28
CA PRO A 102 -0.50 2.09 13.61
C PRO A 102 0.77 1.47 14.22
N ASP A 103 0.60 0.43 15.05
CA ASP A 103 1.73 -0.28 15.66
C ASP A 103 2.70 -0.88 14.62
N SER A 104 2.22 -1.14 13.40
CA SER A 104 3.05 -1.56 12.27
C SER A 104 4.04 -0.49 11.81
N ALA A 105 3.79 0.77 12.14
CA ALA A 105 4.62 1.92 11.80
C ALA A 105 5.46 2.43 12.96
N ARG A 106 5.14 2.02 14.19
CA ARG A 106 5.94 2.33 15.37
C ARG A 106 7.24 1.53 15.30
N VAL A 107 8.36 2.22 15.32
CA VAL A 107 9.66 1.59 15.53
C VAL A 107 9.61 1.03 16.95
N LYS A 108 9.56 -0.31 17.07
CA LYS A 108 9.90 -0.93 18.34
C LYS A 108 11.40 -0.76 18.51
N ASP A 109 11.84 -0.16 19.60
CA ASP A 109 13.24 -0.08 20.01
C ASP A 109 13.77 -1.47 20.41
N ASP A 110 13.66 -2.45 19.50
CA ASP A 110 14.28 -3.77 19.62
C ASP A 110 15.52 -3.77 18.69
N PRO A 111 16.76 -3.73 19.23
CA PRO A 111 17.99 -3.59 18.45
C PRO A 111 18.38 -4.82 17.61
N GLU A 112 17.50 -5.79 17.38
CA GLU A 112 17.85 -7.12 16.84
C GLU A 112 17.12 -7.55 15.55
N SER A 113 16.49 -6.64 14.79
CA SER A 113 15.79 -7.02 13.54
C SER A 113 16.21 -6.26 12.28
N VAL A 114 17.46 -5.80 12.25
CA VAL A 114 18.17 -5.59 10.98
C VAL A 114 18.79 -6.94 10.61
N GLU A 115 18.73 -7.34 9.33
CA GLU A 115 19.23 -8.62 8.77
C GLU A 115 18.21 -9.77 8.61
N ASP A 116 17.10 -9.59 7.89
CA ASP A 116 16.61 -10.62 6.94
C ASP A 116 15.47 -10.08 6.04
N ALA A 117 15.81 -9.42 4.93
CA ALA A 117 14.82 -9.18 3.85
C ALA A 117 15.44 -8.92 2.47
N ASP A 118 16.77 -9.05 2.34
CA ASP A 118 17.49 -8.82 1.09
C ASP A 118 18.23 -10.11 0.72
N GLN A 119 17.46 -11.12 0.26
CA GLN A 119 17.94 -12.33 -0.43
C GLN A 119 16.76 -13.25 -0.77
N LYS A 120 15.93 -12.88 -1.76
CA LYS A 120 15.09 -13.87 -2.48
C LYS A 120 14.67 -13.50 -3.91
N GLU A 121 15.29 -12.48 -4.51
CA GLU A 121 15.17 -12.17 -5.94
C GLU A 121 16.55 -12.25 -6.61
N ALA A 122 17.12 -13.46 -6.81
CA ALA A 122 18.34 -13.61 -7.64
C ALA A 122 18.68 -15.05 -8.10
N ALA A 123 17.74 -16.00 -8.17
CA ALA A 123 18.11 -17.41 -8.47
C ALA A 123 17.26 -18.15 -9.51
N GLU A 124 16.46 -17.48 -10.34
CA GLU A 124 15.75 -18.15 -11.44
C GLU A 124 15.82 -17.36 -12.74
N ALA A 125 17.04 -17.18 -13.25
CA ALA A 125 17.26 -16.96 -14.68
C ALA A 125 18.71 -17.35 -15.02
N VAL A 126 18.87 -18.01 -16.18
CA VAL A 126 20.09 -18.38 -16.91
C VAL A 126 20.67 -19.79 -16.59
N LEU A 127 20.71 -20.86 -17.41
CA LEU A 127 20.29 -21.29 -18.78
C LEU A 127 20.54 -22.86 -18.91
N PRO A 128 20.01 -23.58 -19.94
CA PRO A 128 20.10 -25.06 -20.19
C PRO A 128 21.37 -25.44 -21.03
N PRO A 129 21.61 -26.64 -21.69
CA PRO A 129 20.82 -27.88 -21.96
C PRO A 129 21.59 -29.26 -21.87
N SER A 130 20.90 -30.42 -21.98
CA SER A 130 21.34 -31.70 -22.62
C SER A 130 20.34 -32.84 -22.30
N SER A 131 19.46 -33.31 -23.20
CA SER A 131 19.62 -34.23 -24.36
C SER A 131 19.52 -35.74 -24.05
N ALA A 132 18.62 -36.41 -24.79
CA ALA A 132 18.48 -37.86 -25.09
C ALA A 132 17.72 -38.73 -24.08
N SER A 133 16.82 -39.66 -24.43
CA SER A 133 16.15 -40.07 -25.69
C SER A 133 15.12 -41.17 -25.35
N ALA A 134 14.14 -41.37 -26.24
CA ALA A 134 13.35 -42.61 -26.46
C ALA A 134 12.37 -43.05 -25.34
N GLU A 135 11.11 -43.47 -25.54
CA GLU A 135 10.39 -44.04 -26.68
C GLU A 135 8.87 -43.97 -26.39
N SER A 136 8.05 -43.76 -27.44
CA SER A 136 6.59 -43.96 -27.44
C SER A 136 6.28 -45.46 -27.58
N PRO A 137 5.11 -45.98 -27.15
CA PRO A 137 4.06 -46.18 -28.17
C PRO A 137 2.58 -46.20 -27.70
N THR A 138 1.73 -45.59 -28.55
CA THR A 138 0.44 -46.08 -29.09
C THR A 138 -0.84 -46.31 -28.26
N LYS A 139 -1.91 -45.62 -28.71
CA LYS A 139 -3.29 -46.11 -28.98
C LYS A 139 -4.04 -46.90 -27.88
N LYS A 140 -5.18 -46.36 -27.41
CA LYS A 140 -6.54 -46.84 -27.78
C LYS A 140 -7.67 -46.14 -27.02
N LYS A 141 -8.69 -45.82 -27.82
CA LYS A 141 -10.09 -45.50 -27.52
C LYS A 141 -10.77 -46.64 -26.72
N ARG A 142 -11.63 -46.31 -25.74
CA ARG A 142 -12.85 -47.01 -25.25
C ARG A 142 -13.15 -46.55 -23.80
N GLY A 143 -14.37 -46.19 -23.42
CA GLY A 143 -15.64 -46.20 -24.13
C GLY A 143 -16.67 -45.36 -23.38
#